data_AF-A0A2G4DYG2-F1
#
_entry.id   AF-A0A2G4DYG2-F1
#
_cell.length_a   1.000
_cell.length_b   1.000
_cell.length_c   1.000
_cell.angle_alpha   90.00
_cell.angle_beta   90.00
_cell.angle_gamma   90.00
#
_symmetry.space_group_name_H-M   'P 1'
#
loop_
_entity.id
_entity.type
_entity.pdbx_description
1 polymer ?
#
loop_
_entity_poly.entity_id
_entity_poly.type
_entity_poly.pdbx_seq_one_letter_code
_entity_poly.pdbx_strand_id
1 'polypeptide(L)'
;MLEVINDFLSGKVLIVLIVGLGGYFTIRSRFVQFRHFFHMFAVFRDSLRSSAGQLSSFQALMLSLAGRVGAGNIAGVGIAVTLGGPGAVFWMWVTALVGMASSFFECSLGQLYKRCDAEGQFRGGPSYYIQHGLGKRWLGMIMAVLLLVTFGFAFNGLQSHAVTHSLNDAFKISPSYAGVGLAILLGLVFVGGIKRIAKVADLLVPIKTLVYIAVTLYVIGVQFEHVPHMLMTIVKSAFGMDEVFGGLIGSAIVMGVKRGVFANEAGLGSAPNVAAVAQVEHPVAQGVVQAFSVFLDTFVICTCTALLILLSGFYTPG
;
A
#
# COMPACT_ATOMS: atom_id res chain seq x y z
N MET A 1 20.25 -6.73 -20.18
CA MET A 1 20.08 -5.26 -20.25
C MET A 1 18.86 -4.79 -19.47
N LEU A 2 17.67 -5.35 -19.69
CA LEU A 2 16.46 -5.00 -18.93
C LEU A 2 16.56 -5.27 -17.43
N GLU A 3 17.17 -6.40 -17.03
CA GLU A 3 17.39 -6.72 -15.60
C GLU A 3 18.30 -5.71 -14.91
N VAL A 4 19.42 -5.34 -15.55
CA VAL A 4 20.34 -4.33 -15.01
C VAL A 4 19.65 -2.98 -14.82
N ILE A 5 18.82 -2.56 -15.79
CA ILE A 5 18.04 -1.32 -15.69
C ILE A 5 17.00 -1.45 -14.57
N ASN A 6 16.30 -2.57 -14.48
CA ASN A 6 15.33 -2.84 -13.44
C ASN A 6 15.97 -2.83 -12.05
N ASP A 7 17.14 -3.42 -11.86
CA ASP A 7 17.82 -3.48 -10.57
C ASP A 7 18.41 -2.11 -10.18
N PHE A 8 18.90 -1.35 -11.16
CA PHE A 8 19.32 0.02 -10.93
C PHE A 8 18.16 0.93 -10.52
N LEU A 9 17.05 0.86 -11.26
CA LEU A 9 15.85 1.67 -10.99
C LEU A 9 15.16 1.24 -9.68
N SER A 10 14.90 -0.05 -9.51
CA SER A 10 14.14 -0.60 -8.37
C SER A 10 14.97 -0.74 -7.09
N GLY A 11 16.29 -0.78 -7.21
CA GLY A 11 17.22 -0.72 -6.08
C GLY A 11 17.60 0.72 -5.78
N LYS A 12 18.69 1.19 -6.38
CA LYS A 12 19.37 2.44 -5.97
C LYS A 12 18.50 3.68 -6.15
N VAL A 13 17.84 3.83 -7.31
CA VAL A 13 17.08 5.05 -7.62
C VAL A 13 15.79 5.13 -6.80
N LEU A 14 15.01 4.04 -6.75
CA LEU A 14 13.76 3.99 -5.99
C LEU A 14 13.99 4.26 -4.51
N ILE A 15 15.00 3.61 -3.91
CA ILE A 15 15.33 3.80 -2.49
C ILE A 15 15.69 5.26 -2.22
N VAL A 16 16.63 5.83 -2.99
CA VAL A 16 17.08 7.21 -2.77
C VAL A 16 15.95 8.20 -2.99
N LEU A 17 15.11 8.02 -4.02
CA LEU A 17 14.02 8.95 -4.29
C LEU A 17 12.90 8.84 -3.24
N ILE A 18 12.42 7.63 -2.93
CA ILE A 18 11.29 7.48 -2.01
C ILE A 18 11.71 7.79 -0.58
N VAL A 19 12.83 7.22 -0.11
CA VAL A 19 13.31 7.46 1.26
C VAL A 19 13.84 8.89 1.39
N GLY A 20 14.57 9.39 0.39
CA GLY A 20 15.11 10.75 0.40
C GLY A 20 14.02 11.83 0.32
N LEU A 21 13.07 11.73 -0.62
CA LEU A 21 11.96 12.69 -0.70
C LEU A 21 10.99 12.55 0.47
N GLY A 22 10.67 11.33 0.91
CA GLY A 22 9.83 11.11 2.07
C GLY A 22 10.49 11.64 3.35
N GLY A 23 11.81 11.47 3.49
CA GLY A 23 12.61 12.08 4.55
C GLY A 23 12.61 13.61 4.47
N TYR A 24 12.81 14.17 3.28
CA TYR A 24 12.70 15.62 3.05
C TYR A 24 11.33 16.17 3.46
N PHE A 25 10.24 15.53 3.02
CA PHE A 25 8.89 15.93 3.42
C PHE A 25 8.67 15.78 4.93
N THR A 26 9.17 14.71 5.54
CA THR A 26 9.12 14.49 6.98
C THR A 26 9.79 15.65 7.73
N ILE A 27 11.04 15.98 7.39
CA ILE A 27 11.80 17.04 8.08
C ILE A 27 11.18 18.41 7.81
N ARG A 28 10.90 18.74 6.54
CA ARG A 28 10.40 20.06 6.14
C ARG A 28 9.03 20.36 6.72
N SER A 29 8.19 19.34 6.87
CA SER A 29 6.86 19.43 7.47
C SER A 29 6.85 19.39 9.00
N ARG A 30 8.03 19.35 9.63
CA ARG A 30 8.20 19.18 11.08
C ARG A 30 7.50 17.92 11.59
N PHE A 31 7.81 16.79 10.96
CA PHE A 31 7.35 15.45 11.35
C PHE A 31 5.82 15.34 11.35
N VAL A 32 5.18 15.73 10.24
CA VAL A 32 3.71 15.81 10.09
C VAL A 32 2.99 14.53 10.50
N GLN A 33 3.55 13.38 10.17
CA GLN A 33 2.98 12.06 10.46
C GLN A 33 2.92 11.78 11.97
N PHE A 34 3.88 12.29 12.74
CA PHE A 34 3.90 12.16 14.20
C PHE A 34 3.03 13.24 14.86
N ARG A 35 3.12 14.49 14.38
CA ARG A 35 2.33 15.62 14.91
C ARG A 35 0.82 15.42 14.76
N HIS A 36 0.39 14.81 13.66
CA HIS A 36 -1.02 14.51 13.41
C HIS A 36 -1.41 13.06 13.74
N PHE A 37 -0.53 12.26 14.36
CA PHE A 37 -0.77 10.83 14.58
C PHE A 37 -2.10 10.56 15.30
N PHE A 38 -2.34 11.22 16.44
CA PHE A 38 -3.62 11.04 17.17
C PHE A 38 -4.82 11.64 16.43
N HIS A 39 -4.60 12.71 15.65
CA HIS A 39 -5.64 13.30 14.82
C HIS A 39 -6.09 12.35 13.70
N MET A 40 -5.21 11.47 13.20
CA MET A 40 -5.58 10.43 12.23
C MET A 40 -6.72 9.54 12.73
N PHE A 41 -6.65 9.12 14.00
CA PHE A 41 -7.71 8.31 14.62
C PHE A 41 -9.01 9.09 14.82
N ALA A 42 -8.93 10.39 15.14
CA ALA A 42 -10.10 11.26 15.25
C ALA A 42 -10.82 11.41 13.90
N VAL A 43 -10.07 11.73 12.84
CA VAL A 43 -10.63 11.86 11.47
C VAL A 43 -11.20 10.52 10.98
N PHE A 44 -10.53 9.40 11.31
CA PHE A 44 -11.07 8.07 11.03
C PHE A 44 -12.43 7.85 11.71
N ARG A 45 -12.53 8.13 13.01
CA ARG A 45 -13.78 7.96 13.78
C ARG A 45 -14.90 8.84 13.25
N ASP A 46 -14.61 10.08 12.87
CA ASP A 46 -15.61 11.00 12.36
C ASP A 46 -16.05 10.64 10.93
N SER A 47 -15.14 10.05 10.14
CA SER A 47 -15.45 9.57 8.80
C SER A 47 -16.48 8.42 8.77
N LEU A 48 -16.55 7.62 9.84
CA LEU A 48 -17.56 6.55 10.01
C LEU A 48 -19.00 7.09 10.14
N ARG A 49 -19.17 8.39 10.41
CA ARG A 49 -20.48 9.00 10.71
C ARG A 49 -21.12 9.77 9.55
N SER A 50 -20.46 9.87 8.40
CA SER A 50 -20.88 10.79 7.32
C SER A 50 -21.76 10.15 6.24
N SER A 51 -22.77 10.91 5.77
CA SER A 51 -23.95 10.46 5.01
C SER A 51 -23.92 10.72 3.50
N ALA A 52 -24.73 9.88 2.82
CA ALA A 52 -25.17 9.77 1.43
C ALA A 52 -24.95 10.92 0.41
N GLY A 53 -24.39 10.53 -0.75
CA GLY A 53 -24.55 11.25 -2.04
C GLY A 53 -23.35 11.11 -2.98
N GLN A 54 -22.13 11.20 -2.42
CA GLN A 54 -20.83 11.00 -3.10
C GLN A 54 -19.88 10.21 -2.19
N LEU A 55 -18.76 9.72 -2.71
CA LEU A 55 -17.80 8.90 -1.95
C LEU A 55 -17.31 9.68 -0.71
N SER A 56 -17.65 9.19 0.48
CA SER A 56 -17.25 9.81 1.74
C SER A 56 -15.74 9.63 1.98
N SER A 57 -15.18 10.40 2.91
CA SER A 57 -13.78 10.22 3.33
C SER A 57 -13.49 8.80 3.82
N PHE A 58 -14.48 8.14 4.42
CA PHE A 58 -14.37 6.75 4.85
C PHE A 58 -14.39 5.78 3.68
N GLN A 59 -15.28 5.97 2.71
CA GLN A 59 -15.29 5.15 1.50
C GLN A 59 -14.00 5.32 0.70
N ALA A 60 -13.41 6.52 0.66
CA ALA A 60 -12.12 6.75 0.03
C ALA A 60 -10.98 6.04 0.79
N LEU A 61 -10.99 6.08 2.13
CA LEU A 61 -10.06 5.30 2.95
C LEU A 61 -10.21 3.80 2.71
N MET A 62 -11.44 3.29 2.73
CA MET A 62 -11.73 1.88 2.50
C MET A 62 -11.33 1.47 1.09
N LEU A 63 -11.58 2.29 0.08
CA LEU A 63 -11.13 2.06 -1.29
C LEU A 63 -9.59 2.10 -1.41
N SER A 64 -8.91 2.95 -0.65
CA SER A 64 -7.45 2.95 -0.60
C SER A 64 -6.88 1.75 0.14
N LEU A 65 -7.47 1.34 1.27
CA LEU A 65 -7.14 0.09 1.94
C LEU A 65 -7.49 -1.12 1.07
N ALA A 66 -8.53 -1.04 0.23
CA ALA A 66 -8.89 -2.09 -0.71
C ALA A 66 -7.77 -2.40 -1.70
N GLY A 67 -7.21 -1.33 -2.27
CA GLY A 67 -6.13 -1.39 -3.25
C GLY A 67 -4.82 -1.82 -2.60
N ARG A 68 -4.55 -1.31 -1.39
CA ARG A 68 -3.34 -1.64 -0.63
C ARG A 68 -3.36 -3.09 -0.15
N VAL A 69 -4.41 -3.52 0.57
CA VAL A 69 -4.56 -4.87 1.13
C VAL A 69 -4.74 -5.92 0.03
N GLY A 70 -3.63 -6.49 -0.42
CA GLY A 70 -3.62 -7.47 -1.51
C GLY A 70 -2.36 -8.30 -1.56
N ALA A 71 -1.96 -8.71 -2.78
CA ALA A 71 -0.75 -9.50 -2.98
C ALA A 71 0.52 -8.82 -2.42
N GLY A 72 0.55 -7.48 -2.35
CA GLY A 72 1.67 -6.73 -1.77
C GLY A 72 1.90 -7.03 -0.29
N ASN A 73 0.85 -7.00 0.55
CA ASN A 73 0.99 -7.26 1.99
C ASN A 73 1.19 -8.73 2.33
N ILE A 74 0.71 -9.64 1.49
CA ILE A 74 0.79 -11.07 1.75
C ILE A 74 2.05 -11.63 1.09
N ALA A 75 2.06 -11.70 -0.25
CA ALA A 75 3.18 -12.25 -0.99
C ALA A 75 4.40 -11.32 -0.97
N GLY A 76 4.21 -10.00 -1.01
CA GLY A 76 5.32 -9.05 -0.98
C GLY A 76 6.11 -9.08 0.34
N VAL A 77 5.43 -9.21 1.49
CA VAL A 77 6.08 -9.42 2.79
C VAL A 77 6.80 -10.77 2.81
N GLY A 78 6.16 -11.84 2.31
CA GLY A 78 6.79 -13.15 2.15
C GLY A 78 8.11 -13.06 1.39
N ILE A 79 8.10 -12.44 0.21
CA ILE A 79 9.30 -12.24 -0.62
C ILE A 79 10.34 -11.38 0.11
N ALA A 80 9.91 -10.37 0.87
CA ALA A 80 10.83 -9.53 1.65
C ALA A 80 11.55 -10.35 2.73
N VAL A 81 10.83 -11.17 3.48
CA VAL A 81 11.39 -12.02 4.54
C VAL A 81 12.25 -13.14 3.95
N THR A 82 11.83 -13.77 2.85
CA THR A 82 12.59 -14.86 2.23
C THR A 82 13.90 -14.38 1.61
N LEU A 83 13.89 -13.26 0.88
CA LEU A 83 15.09 -12.79 0.15
C LEU A 83 15.93 -11.78 0.94
N GLY A 84 15.32 -11.05 1.87
CA GLY A 84 15.98 -10.03 2.69
C GLY A 84 16.13 -10.40 4.17
N GLY A 85 15.57 -11.53 4.61
CA GLY A 85 15.53 -11.91 6.02
C GLY A 85 14.50 -11.13 6.84
N PRO A 86 14.35 -11.45 8.14
CA PRO A 86 13.41 -10.79 9.04
C PRO A 86 13.66 -9.27 9.13
N GLY A 87 14.92 -8.84 9.00
CA GLY A 87 15.31 -7.44 9.00
C GLY A 87 14.68 -6.59 7.90
N ALA A 88 14.22 -7.21 6.81
CA ALA A 88 13.51 -6.49 5.74
C ALA A 88 12.22 -5.83 6.26
N VAL A 89 11.55 -6.44 7.24
CA VAL A 89 10.31 -5.92 7.83
C VAL A 89 10.55 -4.59 8.55
N PHE A 90 11.69 -4.43 9.22
CA PHE A 90 12.08 -3.16 9.83
C PHE A 90 12.23 -2.05 8.78
N TRP A 91 12.87 -2.36 7.65
CA TRP A 91 13.03 -1.40 6.56
C TRP A 91 11.72 -1.10 5.82
N MET A 92 10.75 -2.03 5.84
CA MET A 92 9.36 -1.74 5.45
C MET A 92 8.73 -0.71 6.41
N TRP A 93 8.93 -0.82 7.72
CA TRP A 93 8.45 0.17 8.70
C TRP A 93 9.05 1.56 8.46
N VAL A 94 10.38 1.64 8.26
CA VAL A 94 11.06 2.90 7.95
C VAL A 94 10.47 3.54 6.68
N THR A 95 10.25 2.73 5.65
CA THR A 95 9.67 3.15 4.39
C THR A 95 8.23 3.62 4.55
N ALA A 96 7.43 2.97 5.40
CA ALA A 96 6.09 3.41 5.73
C ALA A 96 6.09 4.75 6.49
N LEU A 97 6.99 4.98 7.44
CA LEU A 97 7.06 6.24 8.18
C LEU A 97 7.33 7.44 7.28
N VAL A 98 8.27 7.31 6.34
CA VAL A 98 8.53 8.37 5.34
C VAL A 98 7.41 8.42 4.29
N GLY A 99 6.82 7.27 3.97
CA GLY A 99 5.67 7.13 3.09
C GLY A 99 4.42 7.81 3.61
N MET A 100 4.19 7.84 4.93
CA MET A 100 3.08 8.56 5.54
C MET A 100 3.16 10.06 5.24
N ALA A 101 4.36 10.65 5.30
CA ALA A 101 4.56 12.05 4.97
C ALA A 101 4.34 12.31 3.46
N SER A 102 4.93 11.47 2.59
CA SER A 102 4.70 11.56 1.15
C SER A 102 3.21 11.44 0.81
N SER A 103 2.51 10.45 1.40
CA SER A 103 1.10 10.18 1.15
C SER A 103 0.19 11.32 1.59
N PHE A 104 0.51 11.95 2.72
CA PHE A 104 -0.15 13.15 3.19
C PHE A 104 -0.12 14.28 2.15
N PHE A 105 1.06 14.57 1.58
CA PHE A 105 1.21 15.65 0.61
C PHE A 105 0.59 15.32 -0.75
N GLU A 106 0.87 14.15 -1.31
CA GLU A 106 0.32 13.75 -2.62
C GLU A 106 -1.22 13.74 -2.61
N CYS A 107 -1.84 13.28 -1.53
CA CYS A 107 -3.30 13.20 -1.44
C CYS A 107 -3.93 14.56 -1.14
N SER A 108 -3.25 15.41 -0.36
CA SER A 108 -3.67 16.80 -0.16
C SER A 108 -3.62 17.59 -1.48
N LEU A 109 -2.57 17.40 -2.28
CA LEU A 109 -2.45 18.00 -3.60
C LEU A 109 -3.49 17.43 -4.57
N GLY A 110 -3.74 16.12 -4.52
CA GLY A 110 -4.79 15.46 -5.29
C GLY A 110 -6.17 16.05 -5.04
N GLN A 111 -6.48 16.40 -3.78
CA GLN A 111 -7.69 17.12 -3.40
C GLN A 111 -7.69 18.59 -3.86
N LEU A 112 -6.59 19.31 -3.65
CA LEU A 112 -6.48 20.73 -3.97
C LEU A 112 -6.66 21.02 -5.46
N TYR A 113 -6.13 20.16 -6.31
CA TYR A 113 -6.15 20.33 -7.78
C TYR A 113 -7.19 19.46 -8.49
N LYS A 114 -8.11 18.82 -7.74
CA LYS A 114 -9.20 18.06 -8.36
C LYS A 114 -10.11 18.97 -9.18
N ARG A 115 -10.70 18.41 -10.23
CA ARG A 115 -11.68 19.09 -11.09
C ARG A 115 -12.94 18.25 -11.18
N CYS A 116 -14.08 18.93 -11.23
CA CYS A 116 -15.35 18.30 -11.53
C CYS A 116 -15.43 18.10 -13.04
N ASP A 117 -15.79 16.88 -13.47
CA ASP A 117 -16.14 16.62 -14.86
C ASP A 117 -17.57 17.04 -15.18
N ALA A 118 -17.97 16.92 -16.45
CA ALA A 118 -19.29 17.30 -16.93
C ALA A 118 -20.43 16.46 -16.31
N GLU A 119 -20.12 15.30 -15.73
CA GLU A 119 -21.07 14.39 -15.08
C GLU A 119 -21.15 14.61 -13.56
N GLY A 120 -20.50 15.67 -13.06
CA GLY A 120 -20.51 16.02 -11.63
C GLY A 120 -19.55 15.18 -10.79
N GLN A 121 -18.64 14.40 -11.41
CA GLN A 121 -17.68 13.54 -10.70
C GLN A 121 -16.33 14.24 -10.54
N PHE A 122 -15.70 14.06 -9.38
CA PHE A 122 -14.36 14.60 -9.14
C PHE A 122 -13.27 13.70 -9.72
N ARG A 123 -12.34 14.32 -10.46
CA ARG A 123 -11.11 13.70 -10.94
C ARG A 123 -9.92 14.50 -10.47
N GLY A 124 -8.87 13.81 -10.02
CA GLY A 124 -7.64 14.46 -9.56
C GLY A 124 -6.47 13.49 -9.58
N GLY A 125 -5.48 13.76 -8.74
CA GLY A 125 -4.25 12.99 -8.66
C GLY A 125 -3.08 13.62 -9.43
N PRO A 126 -2.02 12.85 -9.73
CA PRO A 126 -0.75 13.43 -10.12
C PRO A 126 -0.73 14.16 -11.44
N SER A 127 -1.43 13.62 -12.44
CA SER A 127 -1.59 14.28 -13.73
C SER A 127 -2.25 15.66 -13.56
N TYR A 128 -3.22 15.79 -12.65
CA TYR A 128 -3.95 17.03 -12.40
C TYR A 128 -3.12 18.08 -11.67
N TYR A 129 -2.43 17.72 -10.57
CA TYR A 129 -1.59 18.71 -9.88
C TYR A 129 -0.34 19.09 -10.68
N ILE A 130 0.18 18.21 -11.56
CA ILE A 130 1.27 18.58 -12.48
C ILE A 130 0.76 19.54 -13.55
N GLN A 131 -0.41 19.26 -14.15
CA GLN A 131 -0.97 20.12 -15.19
C GLN A 131 -1.40 21.48 -14.63
N HIS A 132 -2.12 21.52 -13.51
CA HIS A 132 -2.77 22.72 -13.00
C HIS A 132 -1.96 23.43 -11.90
N GLY A 133 -1.13 22.69 -11.15
CA GLY A 133 -0.26 23.27 -10.12
C GLY A 133 1.08 23.73 -10.68
N LEU A 134 1.73 22.91 -11.52
CA LEU A 134 3.01 23.26 -12.13
C LEU A 134 2.88 23.92 -13.52
N GLY A 135 1.68 23.94 -14.11
CA GLY A 135 1.46 24.46 -15.46
C GLY A 135 2.08 23.59 -16.58
N LYS A 136 2.54 22.37 -16.26
CA LYS A 136 3.29 21.50 -17.19
C LYS A 136 2.41 20.38 -17.73
N ARG A 137 1.51 20.69 -18.66
CA ARG A 137 0.57 19.72 -19.25
C ARG A 137 1.27 18.50 -19.85
N TRP A 138 2.40 18.67 -20.52
CA TRP A 138 3.17 17.57 -21.13
C TRP A 138 3.63 16.54 -20.10
N LEU A 139 4.10 17.00 -18.93
CA LEU A 139 4.53 16.12 -17.84
C LEU A 139 3.32 15.43 -17.18
N GLY A 140 2.17 16.13 -17.09
CA GLY A 140 0.92 15.54 -16.62
C GLY A 140 0.43 14.41 -17.53
N MET A 141 0.59 14.54 -18.85
CA MET A 141 0.27 13.48 -19.81
C MET A 141 1.20 12.27 -19.67
N ILE A 142 2.52 12.50 -19.53
CA ILE A 142 3.48 11.41 -19.26
C ILE A 142 3.09 10.67 -17.98
N MET A 143 2.78 11.40 -16.90
CA MET A 143 2.37 10.79 -15.64
C MET A 143 1.07 9.98 -15.77
N ALA A 144 0.09 10.47 -16.53
CA ALA A 144 -1.14 9.74 -16.79
C ALA A 144 -0.89 8.43 -17.55
N VAL A 145 -0.03 8.45 -18.58
CA VAL A 145 0.34 7.24 -19.35
C VAL A 145 1.08 6.24 -18.46
N LEU A 146 2.04 6.70 -17.65
CA LEU A 146 2.77 5.84 -16.72
C LEU A 146 1.83 5.18 -15.71
N LEU A 147 0.92 5.95 -15.10
CA LEU A 147 -0.07 5.39 -14.18
C LEU A 147 -0.99 4.37 -14.88
N LEU A 148 -1.41 4.64 -16.11
CA LEU A 148 -2.24 3.73 -16.89
C LEU A 148 -1.51 2.41 -17.19
N VAL A 149 -0.25 2.47 -17.58
CA VAL A 149 0.57 1.26 -17.81
C VAL A 149 0.80 0.49 -16.51
N THR A 150 1.20 1.18 -15.45
CA THR A 150 1.52 0.55 -14.16
C THR A 150 0.28 -0.07 -13.50
N PHE A 151 -0.80 0.69 -13.33
CA PHE A 151 -1.98 0.21 -12.60
C PHE A 151 -2.99 -0.51 -13.49
N GLY A 152 -3.15 -0.06 -14.74
CA GLY A 152 -4.08 -0.67 -15.69
C GLY A 152 -3.60 -2.02 -16.21
N PHE A 153 -2.29 -2.22 -16.40
CA PHE A 153 -1.74 -3.47 -16.93
C PHE A 153 -0.90 -4.23 -15.89
N ALA A 154 0.18 -3.62 -15.38
CA ALA A 154 1.17 -4.38 -14.61
C ALA A 154 0.62 -4.89 -13.25
N PHE A 155 -0.01 -4.01 -12.47
CA PHE A 155 -0.62 -4.40 -11.19
C PHE A 155 -1.77 -5.39 -11.38
N ASN A 156 -2.60 -5.22 -12.41
CA ASN A 156 -3.70 -6.14 -12.68
C ASN A 156 -3.19 -7.56 -12.99
N GLY A 157 -2.14 -7.65 -13.82
CA GLY A 157 -1.46 -8.92 -14.11
C GLY A 157 -0.86 -9.55 -12.85
N LEU A 158 -0.15 -8.77 -12.02
CA LEU A 158 0.46 -9.27 -10.79
C LEU A 158 -0.59 -9.79 -9.78
N GLN A 159 -1.67 -9.02 -9.56
CA GLN A 159 -2.73 -9.41 -8.62
C GLN A 159 -3.48 -10.66 -9.12
N SER A 160 -3.78 -10.71 -10.41
CA SER A 160 -4.42 -11.88 -11.02
C SER A 160 -3.55 -13.12 -10.90
N HIS A 161 -2.24 -13.00 -11.18
CA HIS A 161 -1.28 -14.09 -11.00
C HIS A 161 -1.21 -14.57 -9.56
N ALA A 162 -1.14 -13.64 -8.59
CA ALA A 162 -1.08 -13.98 -7.17
C ALA A 162 -2.32 -14.77 -6.72
N VAL A 163 -3.51 -14.36 -7.16
CA VAL A 163 -4.77 -15.05 -6.83
C VAL A 163 -4.83 -16.44 -7.46
N THR A 164 -4.55 -16.55 -8.75
CA THR A 164 -4.68 -17.84 -9.47
C THR A 164 -3.65 -18.86 -8.98
N HIS A 165 -2.42 -18.45 -8.68
CA HIS A 165 -1.41 -19.33 -8.09
C HIS A 165 -1.74 -19.70 -6.64
N SER A 166 -2.26 -18.77 -5.82
CA SER A 166 -2.69 -19.10 -4.46
C SER A 166 -3.81 -20.15 -4.45
N LEU A 167 -4.75 -20.06 -5.38
CA LEU A 167 -5.80 -21.07 -5.57
C LEU A 167 -5.24 -22.42 -6.05
N ASN A 168 -4.21 -22.39 -6.89
CA ASN A 168 -3.52 -23.60 -7.30
C ASN A 168 -2.77 -24.26 -6.13
N ASP A 169 -2.04 -23.49 -5.34
CA ASP A 169 -1.25 -24.02 -4.23
C ASP A 169 -2.15 -24.62 -3.15
N ALA A 170 -3.21 -23.91 -2.76
CA ALA A 170 -4.13 -24.31 -1.70
C ALA A 170 -5.15 -25.39 -2.11
N PHE A 171 -5.72 -25.29 -3.31
CA PHE A 171 -6.87 -26.11 -3.74
C PHE A 171 -6.62 -26.90 -5.03
N LYS A 172 -5.41 -26.82 -5.61
CA LYS A 172 -5.01 -27.49 -6.86
C LYS A 172 -5.88 -27.11 -8.07
N ILE A 173 -6.55 -25.96 -8.03
CA ILE A 173 -7.31 -25.42 -9.16
C ILE A 173 -6.31 -24.89 -10.20
N SER A 174 -6.43 -25.29 -11.47
CA SER A 174 -5.52 -24.80 -12.51
C SER A 174 -5.64 -23.28 -12.70
N PRO A 175 -4.51 -22.55 -12.84
CA PRO A 175 -4.51 -21.09 -13.00
C PRO A 175 -5.34 -20.60 -14.18
N SER A 176 -5.46 -21.38 -15.26
CA SER A 176 -6.27 -21.01 -16.43
C SER A 176 -7.77 -20.95 -16.10
N TYR A 177 -8.29 -21.97 -15.41
CA TYR A 177 -9.70 -21.99 -14.99
C TYR A 177 -9.98 -20.93 -13.93
N ALA A 178 -9.08 -20.77 -12.96
CA ALA A 178 -9.19 -19.72 -11.95
C ALA A 178 -9.18 -18.31 -12.58
N GLY A 179 -8.32 -18.08 -13.58
CA GLY A 179 -8.22 -16.82 -14.30
C GLY A 179 -9.48 -16.49 -15.11
N VAL A 180 -10.04 -17.46 -15.82
CA VAL A 180 -11.31 -17.29 -16.55
C VAL A 180 -12.45 -16.96 -15.58
N GLY A 181 -12.55 -17.71 -14.46
CA GLY A 181 -13.55 -17.42 -13.43
C GLY A 181 -13.41 -16.02 -12.85
N LEU A 182 -12.18 -15.59 -12.53
CA LEU A 182 -11.89 -14.25 -12.02
C LEU A 182 -12.26 -13.17 -13.04
N ALA A 183 -11.94 -13.37 -14.32
CA ALA A 183 -12.28 -12.43 -15.39
C ALA A 183 -13.80 -12.24 -15.55
N ILE A 184 -14.57 -13.34 -15.50
CA ILE A 184 -16.04 -13.30 -15.56
C ILE A 184 -16.60 -12.52 -14.37
N LEU A 185 -16.15 -12.85 -13.14
CA LEU A 185 -16.62 -12.18 -11.92
C LEU A 185 -16.31 -10.68 -11.93
N LEU A 186 -15.09 -10.29 -12.31
CA LEU A 186 -14.70 -8.89 -12.41
C LEU A 186 -15.46 -8.16 -13.53
N GLY A 187 -15.69 -8.82 -14.67
CA GLY A 187 -16.49 -8.29 -15.78
C GLY A 187 -17.90 -7.88 -15.35
N LEU A 188 -18.58 -8.71 -14.55
CA LEU A 188 -19.92 -8.40 -14.01
C LEU A 188 -19.94 -7.13 -13.15
N VAL A 189 -18.84 -6.86 -12.44
CA VAL A 189 -18.68 -5.65 -11.61
C VAL A 189 -18.36 -4.44 -12.50
N PHE A 190 -17.44 -4.58 -13.46
CA PHE A 190 -16.96 -3.46 -14.29
C PHE A 190 -18.01 -2.91 -15.26
N VAL A 191 -18.90 -3.75 -15.79
CA VAL A 191 -19.99 -3.31 -16.69
C VAL A 191 -20.90 -2.27 -16.02
N GLY A 192 -20.99 -2.24 -14.69
CA GLY A 192 -21.78 -1.26 -13.94
C GLY A 192 -21.09 0.10 -13.68
N GLY A 193 -19.87 0.31 -14.16
CA GLY A 193 -19.11 1.55 -13.97
C GLY A 193 -18.67 1.79 -12.52
N ILE A 194 -18.14 3.00 -12.26
CA ILE A 194 -17.48 3.33 -10.98
C ILE A 194 -18.40 3.22 -9.76
N LYS A 195 -19.71 3.50 -9.92
CA LYS A 195 -20.70 3.39 -8.84
C LYS A 195 -20.88 1.93 -8.38
N ARG A 196 -20.89 0.96 -9.30
CA ARG A 196 -20.98 -0.46 -8.95
C ARG A 196 -19.68 -0.95 -8.33
N ILE A 197 -18.52 -0.52 -8.88
CA ILE A 197 -17.21 -0.84 -8.32
C ILE A 197 -17.11 -0.37 -6.86
N ALA A 198 -17.49 0.89 -6.59
CA ALA A 198 -17.51 1.44 -5.25
C ALA A 198 -18.44 0.65 -4.31
N LYS A 199 -19.67 0.35 -4.73
CA LYS A 199 -20.63 -0.41 -3.91
C LYS A 199 -20.15 -1.82 -3.55
N VAL A 200 -19.48 -2.50 -4.49
CA VAL A 200 -18.90 -3.83 -4.23
C VAL A 200 -17.69 -3.71 -3.31
N ALA A 201 -16.82 -2.72 -3.53
CA ALA A 201 -15.66 -2.47 -2.68
C ALA A 201 -16.05 -2.10 -1.24
N ASP A 202 -17.08 -1.27 -1.06
CA ASP A 202 -17.60 -0.86 0.25
C ASP A 202 -18.02 -2.04 1.13
N LEU A 203 -18.44 -3.16 0.52
CA LEU A 203 -18.81 -4.39 1.23
C LEU A 203 -17.64 -5.36 1.35
N LEU A 204 -17.00 -5.72 0.23
CA LEU A 204 -16.00 -6.77 0.20
C LEU A 204 -14.72 -6.40 0.95
N VAL A 205 -14.35 -5.12 0.94
CA VAL A 205 -13.06 -4.67 1.46
C VAL A 205 -13.02 -4.70 2.99
N PRO A 206 -14.01 -4.13 3.71
CA PRO A 206 -14.03 -4.26 5.15
C PRO A 206 -14.09 -5.73 5.58
N ILE A 207 -14.88 -6.56 4.90
CA ILE A 207 -14.99 -8.00 5.21
C ILE A 207 -13.64 -8.70 5.03
N LYS A 208 -12.98 -8.57 3.87
CA LYS A 208 -11.69 -9.25 3.63
C LYS A 208 -10.63 -8.80 4.64
N THR A 209 -10.57 -7.51 4.97
CA THR A 209 -9.57 -6.96 5.88
C THR A 209 -9.84 -7.41 7.32
N LEU A 210 -11.10 -7.41 7.77
CA LEU A 210 -11.46 -7.89 9.10
C LEU A 210 -11.19 -9.39 9.26
N VAL A 211 -11.55 -10.21 8.26
CA VAL A 211 -11.25 -11.65 8.28
C VAL A 211 -9.74 -11.90 8.35
N TYR A 212 -8.95 -11.18 7.54
CA TYR A 212 -7.50 -11.32 7.55
C TYR A 212 -6.89 -10.94 8.91
N ILE A 213 -7.30 -9.80 9.47
CA ILE A 213 -6.85 -9.35 10.79
C ILE A 213 -7.29 -10.36 11.87
N ALA A 214 -8.52 -10.84 11.84
CA ALA A 214 -9.03 -11.81 12.82
C ALA A 214 -8.23 -13.12 12.81
N VAL A 215 -7.98 -13.70 11.63
CA VAL A 215 -7.17 -14.92 11.49
C VAL A 215 -5.75 -14.66 12.00
N THR A 216 -5.16 -13.51 11.67
CA THR A 216 -3.80 -13.20 12.09
C THR A 216 -3.70 -13.00 13.60
N LEU A 217 -4.63 -12.24 14.19
CA LEU A 217 -4.69 -12.03 15.63
C LEU A 217 -4.93 -13.34 16.38
N TYR A 218 -5.71 -14.26 15.83
CA TYR A 218 -5.88 -15.59 16.39
C TYR A 218 -4.54 -16.34 16.46
N VAL A 219 -3.78 -16.41 15.37
CA VAL A 219 -2.47 -17.09 15.35
C VAL A 219 -1.47 -16.41 16.29
N ILE A 220 -1.41 -15.08 16.27
CA ILE A 220 -0.55 -14.28 17.17
C ILE A 220 -0.96 -14.52 18.64
N GLY A 221 -2.25 -14.65 18.92
CA GLY A 221 -2.77 -14.92 20.26
C GLY A 221 -2.41 -16.32 20.77
N VAL A 222 -2.47 -17.34 19.90
CA VAL A 222 -2.04 -18.71 20.22
C VAL A 222 -0.53 -18.77 20.49
N GLN A 223 0.27 -18.00 19.75
CA GLN A 223 1.74 -17.99 19.85
C GLN A 223 2.27 -16.74 20.56
N PHE A 224 1.48 -16.14 21.47
CA PHE A 224 1.76 -14.81 22.02
C PHE A 224 3.13 -14.72 22.72
N GLU A 225 3.55 -15.80 23.40
CA GLU A 225 4.84 -15.87 24.08
C GLU A 225 6.05 -15.70 23.15
N HIS A 226 5.91 -16.11 21.88
CA HIS A 226 6.96 -16.01 20.88
C HIS A 226 6.99 -14.65 20.17
N VAL A 227 5.93 -13.85 20.26
CA VAL A 227 5.79 -12.57 19.55
C VAL A 227 6.90 -11.58 19.93
N PRO A 228 7.22 -11.34 21.22
CA PRO A 228 8.32 -10.45 21.59
C PRO A 228 9.65 -10.89 21.01
N HIS A 229 9.91 -12.20 20.98
CA HIS A 229 11.13 -12.76 20.40
C HIS A 229 11.20 -12.48 18.90
N MET A 230 10.13 -12.72 18.15
CA MET A 230 10.08 -12.46 16.70
C MET A 230 10.27 -10.97 16.36
N LEU A 231 9.67 -10.06 17.15
CA LEU A 231 9.89 -8.62 16.98
C LEU A 231 11.35 -8.24 17.22
N MET A 232 11.99 -8.86 18.22
CA MET A 232 13.41 -8.65 18.49
C MET A 232 14.29 -9.21 17.36
N THR A 233 13.94 -10.36 16.79
CA THR A 233 14.63 -10.92 15.60
C THR A 233 14.55 -9.99 14.40
N ILE A 234 13.39 -9.36 14.15
CA ILE A 234 13.25 -8.36 13.08
C ILE A 234 14.25 -7.22 13.28
N VAL A 235 14.32 -6.65 14.49
CA VAL A 235 15.22 -5.52 14.78
C VAL A 235 16.69 -5.94 14.72
N LYS A 236 17.07 -7.05 15.35
CA LYS A 236 18.45 -7.55 15.35
C LYS A 236 18.94 -7.87 13.94
N SER A 237 18.12 -8.55 13.15
CA SER A 237 18.40 -8.90 11.75
C SER A 237 18.57 -7.64 10.90
N ALA A 238 17.78 -6.58 11.14
CA ALA A 238 17.88 -5.33 10.39
C ALA A 238 19.21 -4.59 10.56
N PHE A 239 19.83 -4.70 11.74
CA PHE A 239 21.12 -4.09 12.07
C PHE A 239 22.30 -5.07 12.02
N GLY A 240 22.06 -6.33 11.62
CA GLY A 240 23.08 -7.38 11.56
C GLY A 240 23.68 -7.74 12.91
N MET A 241 22.92 -7.57 14.00
CA MET A 241 23.35 -7.92 15.36
C MET A 241 23.34 -9.43 15.63
N ASP A 242 22.68 -10.21 14.76
CA ASP A 242 22.79 -11.66 14.74
C ASP A 242 23.83 -12.05 13.67
N GLU A 243 24.83 -12.84 14.07
CA GLU A 243 25.96 -13.25 13.20
C GLU A 243 25.49 -13.94 11.91
N VAL A 244 24.34 -14.64 11.98
CA VAL A 244 23.68 -15.30 10.84
C VAL A 244 23.20 -14.29 9.78
N PHE A 245 22.89 -13.04 10.18
CA PHE A 245 22.30 -12.01 9.31
C PHE A 245 23.22 -10.84 9.00
N GLY A 246 24.45 -10.81 9.54
CA GLY A 246 25.41 -9.70 9.31
C GLY A 246 25.72 -9.44 7.84
N GLY A 247 25.73 -10.49 6.99
CA GLY A 247 25.91 -10.37 5.54
C GLY A 247 24.66 -9.95 4.76
N LEU A 248 23.49 -9.95 5.39
CA LEU A 248 22.19 -9.72 4.77
C LEU A 248 21.63 -8.30 4.99
N ILE A 249 22.36 -7.40 5.67
CA ILE A 249 21.88 -6.02 5.90
C ILE A 249 21.53 -5.31 4.58
N GLY A 250 22.37 -5.46 3.56
CA GLY A 250 22.14 -4.84 2.25
C GLY A 250 20.88 -5.38 1.56
N SER A 251 20.65 -6.70 1.60
CA SER A 251 19.45 -7.31 1.02
C SER A 251 18.21 -6.97 1.84
N ALA A 252 18.31 -6.93 3.17
CA ALA A 252 17.23 -6.49 4.07
C ALA A 252 16.76 -5.07 3.73
N ILE A 253 17.69 -4.13 3.53
CA ILE A 253 17.36 -2.75 3.14
C ILE A 253 16.67 -2.74 1.77
N VAL A 254 17.29 -3.34 0.75
CA VAL A 254 16.77 -3.27 -0.62
C VAL A 254 15.41 -3.94 -0.72
N MET A 255 15.27 -5.14 -0.16
CA MET A 255 14.01 -5.89 -0.19
C MET A 255 12.95 -5.23 0.68
N GLY A 256 13.32 -4.74 1.87
CA GLY A 256 12.40 -4.05 2.76
C GLY A 256 11.87 -2.74 2.17
N VAL A 257 12.71 -1.92 1.55
CA VAL A 257 12.24 -0.70 0.88
C VAL A 257 11.41 -1.05 -0.35
N LYS A 258 11.91 -1.93 -1.24
CA LYS A 258 11.21 -2.28 -2.49
C LYS A 258 9.83 -2.88 -2.22
N ARG A 259 9.72 -3.79 -1.24
CA ARG A 259 8.44 -4.42 -0.87
C ARG A 259 7.59 -3.53 0.02
N GLY A 260 8.20 -2.65 0.82
CA GLY A 260 7.51 -1.62 1.61
C GLY A 260 6.77 -0.62 0.73
N VAL A 261 7.45 -0.02 -0.26
CA VAL A 261 6.82 0.90 -1.23
C VAL A 261 5.74 0.17 -2.02
N PHE A 262 5.98 -1.08 -2.40
CA PHE A 262 4.98 -1.86 -3.13
C PHE A 262 3.73 -2.17 -2.30
N ALA A 263 3.87 -2.41 -0.98
CA ALA A 263 2.74 -2.70 -0.11
C ALA A 263 1.88 -1.45 0.18
N ASN A 264 2.51 -0.34 0.58
CA ASN A 264 1.77 0.86 0.98
C ASN A 264 1.47 1.83 -0.17
N GLU A 265 2.07 1.64 -1.34
CA GLU A 265 1.97 2.47 -2.54
C GLU A 265 2.31 3.97 -2.33
N ALA A 266 2.96 4.31 -1.23
CA ALA A 266 3.28 5.70 -0.92
C ALA A 266 4.32 6.25 -1.91
N GLY A 267 4.00 7.36 -2.57
CA GLY A 267 4.86 7.98 -3.58
C GLY A 267 4.76 7.36 -4.97
N LEU A 268 3.89 6.36 -5.19
CA LEU A 268 3.60 5.83 -6.53
C LEU A 268 2.58 6.70 -7.30
N GLY A 269 1.85 7.57 -6.61
CA GLY A 269 0.88 8.48 -7.22
C GLY A 269 -0.48 7.84 -7.57
N SER A 270 -0.75 6.59 -7.18
CA SER A 270 -2.07 5.95 -7.29
C SER A 270 -3.06 6.51 -6.27
N ALA A 271 -2.66 6.55 -5.00
CA ALA A 271 -3.51 6.95 -3.87
C ALA A 271 -4.17 8.34 -4.04
N PRO A 272 -3.49 9.37 -4.58
CA PRO A 272 -4.13 10.67 -4.87
C PRO A 272 -5.32 10.60 -5.83
N ASN A 273 -5.35 9.66 -6.78
CA ASN A 273 -6.48 9.53 -7.71
C ASN A 273 -7.75 9.10 -6.97
N VAL A 274 -7.61 8.13 -6.05
CA VAL A 274 -8.70 7.67 -5.19
C VAL A 274 -9.07 8.76 -4.19
N ALA A 275 -8.08 9.37 -3.55
CA ALA A 275 -8.29 10.44 -2.59
C ALA A 275 -9.09 11.58 -3.23
N ALA A 276 -8.79 11.98 -4.47
CA ALA A 276 -9.45 13.08 -5.18
C ALA A 276 -10.95 12.89 -5.43
N VAL A 277 -11.44 11.64 -5.50
CA VAL A 277 -12.87 11.35 -5.68
C VAL A 277 -13.68 11.75 -4.43
N ALA A 278 -13.04 11.76 -3.26
CA ALA A 278 -13.70 12.11 -2.01
C ALA A 278 -14.12 13.60 -1.99
N GLN A 279 -15.31 13.87 -1.46
CA GLN A 279 -15.73 15.22 -1.11
C GLN A 279 -15.39 15.47 0.37
N VAL A 280 -14.48 16.41 0.61
CA VAL A 280 -14.08 16.83 1.96
C VAL A 280 -14.06 18.35 2.07
N GLU A 281 -14.25 18.84 3.28
CA GLU A 281 -14.24 20.27 3.59
C GLU A 281 -12.85 20.90 3.38
N HIS A 282 -11.79 20.15 3.70
CA HIS A 282 -10.42 20.64 3.59
C HIS A 282 -9.47 19.59 2.99
N PRO A 283 -8.61 19.93 2.01
CA PRO A 283 -7.71 18.97 1.34
C PRO A 283 -6.83 18.16 2.30
N VAL A 284 -6.34 18.81 3.37
CA VAL A 284 -5.50 18.17 4.40
C VAL A 284 -6.22 17.03 5.11
N ALA A 285 -7.54 17.07 5.25
CA ALA A 285 -8.28 15.96 5.88
C ALA A 285 -8.05 14.65 5.12
N GLN A 286 -8.04 14.69 3.78
CA GLN A 286 -7.69 13.51 2.98
C GLN A 286 -6.21 13.14 3.09
N GLY A 287 -5.31 14.11 3.19
CA GLY A 287 -3.90 13.83 3.47
C GLY A 287 -3.71 13.05 4.78
N VAL A 288 -4.38 13.46 5.85
CA VAL A 288 -4.35 12.78 7.17
C VAL A 288 -4.89 11.35 7.05
N VAL A 289 -6.02 11.17 6.38
CA VAL A 289 -6.65 9.86 6.18
C VAL A 289 -5.75 8.91 5.39
N GLN A 290 -5.06 9.43 4.37
CA GLN A 290 -4.19 8.60 3.54
C GLN A 290 -2.87 8.25 4.22
N ALA A 291 -2.32 9.15 5.02
CA ALA A 291 -1.21 8.81 5.93
C ALA A 291 -1.61 7.71 6.93
N PHE A 292 -2.84 7.77 7.46
CA PHE A 292 -3.36 6.72 8.35
C PHE A 292 -3.50 5.37 7.63
N SER A 293 -3.91 5.39 6.36
CA SER A 293 -3.99 4.17 5.56
C SER A 293 -2.62 3.52 5.35
N VAL A 294 -1.55 4.29 5.12
CA VAL A 294 -0.17 3.78 5.06
C VAL A 294 0.26 3.17 6.39
N PHE A 295 -0.14 3.78 7.52
CA PHE A 295 0.13 3.21 8.84
C PHE A 295 -0.56 1.86 9.04
N LEU A 296 -1.87 1.77 8.78
CA LEU A 296 -2.62 0.52 8.90
C LEU A 296 -2.05 -0.57 7.99
N ASP A 297 -1.72 -0.22 6.76
CA ASP A 297 -1.12 -1.13 5.79
C ASP A 297 0.15 -1.80 6.32
N THR A 298 1.14 -1.00 6.74
CA THR A 298 2.46 -1.56 7.02
C THR A 298 2.65 -1.94 8.50
N PHE A 299 2.23 -1.09 9.43
CA PHE A 299 2.41 -1.35 10.86
C PHE A 299 1.40 -2.37 11.42
N VAL A 300 0.22 -2.48 10.81
CA VAL A 300 -0.76 -3.50 11.23
C VAL A 300 -0.67 -4.70 10.31
N ILE A 301 -1.00 -4.54 9.03
CA ILE A 301 -1.22 -5.69 8.13
C ILE A 301 0.09 -6.36 7.75
N CYS A 302 1.10 -5.64 7.24
CA CYS A 302 2.38 -6.25 6.88
C CYS A 302 3.11 -6.84 8.09
N THR A 303 2.99 -6.22 9.26
CA THR A 303 3.58 -6.74 10.50
C THR A 303 2.89 -8.02 10.95
N CYS A 304 1.56 -8.06 10.85
CA CYS A 304 0.77 -9.28 11.04
C CYS A 304 1.22 -10.39 10.09
N THR A 305 1.38 -10.10 8.79
CA THR A 305 1.90 -11.08 7.82
C THR A 305 3.29 -11.57 8.19
N ALA A 306 4.19 -10.66 8.54
CA ALA A 306 5.57 -10.99 8.90
C ALA A 306 5.59 -11.92 10.13
N LEU A 307 4.81 -11.60 11.15
CA LEU A 307 4.71 -12.43 12.35
C LEU A 307 4.12 -13.82 12.02
N LEU A 308 3.11 -13.92 11.15
CA LEU A 308 2.60 -15.22 10.69
C LEU A 308 3.71 -16.06 10.04
N ILE A 309 4.49 -15.46 9.15
CA ILE A 309 5.57 -16.17 8.45
C ILE A 309 6.64 -16.62 9.45
N LEU A 310 7.08 -15.74 10.35
CA LEU A 310 8.13 -16.04 11.31
C LEU A 310 7.67 -17.06 12.37
N LEU A 311 6.43 -16.98 12.84
CA LEU A 311 5.86 -17.91 13.82
C LEU A 311 5.50 -19.27 13.23
N SER A 312 5.30 -19.38 11.91
CA SER A 312 4.97 -20.64 11.25
C SER A 312 6.09 -21.68 11.27
N GLY A 313 7.30 -21.30 11.69
CA GLY A 313 8.47 -22.19 11.68
C GLY A 313 9.03 -22.47 10.27
N PHE A 314 8.40 -21.99 9.20
CA PHE A 314 8.90 -22.09 7.82
C PHE A 314 10.12 -21.20 7.55
N TYR A 315 10.44 -20.26 8.44
CA TYR A 315 11.70 -19.54 8.39
C TYR A 315 12.71 -20.20 9.34
N THR A 316 13.41 -21.22 8.85
CA THR A 316 14.65 -21.70 9.46
C THR A 316 15.82 -20.90 8.87
N PRO A 317 16.51 -20.05 9.64
CA PRO A 317 17.77 -19.45 9.21
C PRO A 317 18.81 -20.56 9.00
N GLY A 318 19.34 -20.69 7.80
CA GLY A 318 20.31 -21.72 7.41
C GLY A 318 20.25 -22.00 5.93
#